data_AF-A0A392PN96-F1
#
_entry.id   AF-A0A392PN96-F1
#
_cell.length_a   1.000
_cell.length_b   1.000
_cell.length_c   1.000
_cell.angle_alpha   90.00
_cell.angle_beta   90.00
_cell.angle_gamma   90.00
#
_symmetry.space_group_name_H-M   'P 1'
#
loop_
_entity.id
_entity.type
_entity.pdbx_description
1 polymer ?
#
loop_
_entity_poly.entity_id
_entity_poly.type
_entity_poly.pdbx_seq_one_letter_code
_entity_poly.pdbx_strand_id
1 'polypeptide(L)' 'SGDEIVRPRVPLEACLANFSAHEDIHDFYSTALKRKTTALK' A
#
# COMPACT_ATOMS: atom_id res chain seq x y z
N SER A 1 17.88 -30.91 -11.79
CA SER A 1 18.35 -30.19 -10.59
C SER A 1 18.08 -28.72 -10.79
N GLY A 2 17.03 -28.16 -10.17
CA GLY A 2 16.63 -26.76 -10.39
C GLY A 2 15.25 -26.35 -9.86
N ASP A 3 14.38 -27.29 -9.48
CA ASP A 3 13.00 -27.01 -9.03
C ASP A 3 12.85 -26.79 -7.50
N GLU A 4 13.86 -26.23 -6.82
CA GLU A 4 13.66 -25.80 -5.44
C GLU A 4 12.88 -24.47 -5.40
N ILE A 5 11.69 -24.52 -4.80
CA ILE A 5 10.85 -23.33 -4.64
C ILE A 5 11.49 -22.42 -3.59
N VAL A 6 12.15 -21.35 -4.06
CA VAL A 6 12.67 -20.30 -3.20
C VAL A 6 11.53 -19.37 -2.79
N ARG A 7 11.31 -19.22 -1.48
CA ARG A 7 10.33 -18.29 -0.92
C ARG A 7 11.05 -17.07 -0.33
N PRO A 8 10.76 -15.84 -0.80
CA PRO A 8 11.28 -14.63 -0.17
C PRO A 8 10.87 -14.58 1.30
N ARG A 9 11.83 -14.27 2.18
CA ARG A 9 11.54 -13.97 3.57
C ARG A 9 11.13 -12.51 3.68
N VAL A 10 9.94 -12.27 4.23
CA VAL A 10 9.44 -10.91 4.51
C VAL A 10 9.35 -10.75 6.02
N PRO A 11 10.08 -9.77 6.61
CA PRO A 11 9.96 -9.47 8.04
C PRO A 11 8.53 -9.03 8.38
N LEU A 12 7.98 -9.53 9.49
CA LEU A 12 6.63 -9.17 9.92
C LEU A 12 6.53 -7.66 10.20
N GLU A 13 7.59 -7.10 10.78
CA GLU A 13 7.69 -5.68 11.13
C GLU A 13 7.58 -4.80 9.88
N ALA A 14 8.12 -5.26 8.75
CA ALA A 14 7.98 -4.55 7.47
C ALA A 14 6.53 -4.53 6.98
N CYS A 15 5.80 -5.65 7.15
CA CYS A 15 4.38 -5.70 6.81
C CYS A 15 3.55 -4.76 7.69
N LEU A 16 3.81 -4.74 9.00
CA LEU A 16 3.10 -3.87 9.95
C LEU A 16 3.40 -2.39 9.70
N ALA A 17 4.66 -2.06 9.39
CA ALA A 17 5.06 -0.71 9.02
C ALA A 17 4.36 -0.26 7.72
N ASN A 18 4.29 -1.14 6.71
CA ASN A 18 3.58 -0.85 5.46
C ASN A 18 2.08 -0.66 5.68
N PHE A 19 1.45 -1.55 6.45
CA PHE A 19 0.02 -1.47 6.77
C PHE A 19 -0.37 -0.15 7.46
N SER A 20 0.53 0.39 8.28
CA SER A 20 0.30 1.62 9.06
C SER A 20 0.84 2.88 8.37
N ALA A 21 1.50 2.74 7.22
CA ALA A 21 2.07 3.87 6.51
C ALA A 21 0.95 4.70 5.86
N HIS A 22 1.22 6.00 5.69
CA HIS A 22 0.32 6.85 4.93
C HIS A 22 0.35 6.45 3.46
N GLU A 23 -0.82 6.42 2.84
CA GLU A 23 -0.96 6.03 1.44
C GLU A 23 -1.67 7.14 0.65
N ASP A 24 -1.08 7.51 -0.50
CA ASP A 24 -1.72 8.43 -1.44
C ASP A 24 -2.79 7.69 -2.24
N ILE A 25 -4.04 8.13 -2.11
CA ILE A 25 -5.18 7.64 -2.89
C ILE A 25 -5.46 8.65 -4.00
N HIS A 26 -4.99 8.32 -5.19
CA HIS A 26 -5.25 9.12 -6.40
C HIS A 26 -6.72 8.98 -6.86
N ASP A 27 -7.20 9.98 -7.59
CA ASP A 27 -8.57 10.05 -8.13
C ASP A 27 -9.71 9.93 -7.11
N PHE A 28 -9.43 10.21 -5.83
CA PHE A 28 -10.43 10.26 -4.77
C PHE A 28 -11.42 11.40 -5.01
N TYR A 29 -12.71 11.09 -5.06
CA TYR A 29 -13.75 12.12 -5.16
C TYR A 29 -14.04 12.73 -3.79
N SER A 30 -13.58 13.96 -3.57
CA SER A 30 -13.84 14.69 -2.33
C SER A 30 -15.20 15.36 -2.40
N THR A 31 -16.12 14.98 -1.50
CA THR A 31 -17.45 15.61 -1.38
C THR A 31 -17.35 17.07 -0.90
N ALA A 32 -16.32 17.41 -0.14
CA ALA A 32 -16.03 18.78 0.29
C ALA A 32 -15.58 19.67 -0.88
N LEU A 33 -14.73 19.14 -1.77
CA LEU A 33 -14.22 19.87 -2.94
C LEU A 33 -15.07 19.72 -4.21
N LYS A 34 -16.03 18.78 -4.20
CA LYS A 34 -16.89 18.38 -5.33
C LYS A 34 -16.11 18.04 -6.61
N ARG A 35 -14.89 17.53 -6.46
CA ARG A 35 -14.01 17.13 -7.56
C ARG A 35 -13.06 16.00 -7.14
N LYS A 36 -12.45 15.35 -8.13
CA LYS A 36 -11.36 14.39 -7.90
C LYS A 36 -10.10 15.10 -7.39
N THR A 37 -9.43 14.48 -6.44
CA THR A 37 -8.17 14.93 -5.84
C THR A 37 -7.35 13.71 -5.41
N THR A 38 -6.12 13.93 -4.96
CA THR A 38 -5.40 12.92 -4.18
C THR A 38 -5.78 13.09 -2.70
N ALA A 39 -6.08 11.99 -2.03
CA ALA A 39 -6.33 11.91 -0.59
C ALA A 39 -5.20 11.15 0.10
N LEU A 40 -5.04 11.38 1.40
CA LEU A 40 -4.12 10.65 2.25
C LEU A 40 -4.93 9.72 3.17
N LYS A 41 -4.61 8.42 3.15
CA LYS A 41 -5.16 7.42 4.08
C LYS A 41 -4.21 7.15 5.22
#